data_AF-A0A7Y2HST2-F1
#
_entry.id   AF-A0A7Y2HST2-F1
#
_cell.length_a   1.000
_cell.length_b   1.000
_cell.length_c   1.000
_cell.angle_alpha   90.00
_cell.angle_beta   90.00
_cell.angle_gamma   90.00
#
_symmetry.space_group_name_H-M   'P 1'
#
loop_
_entity.id
_entity.type
_entity.pdbx_description
1 polymer ?
#
loop_
_entity_poly.entity_id
_entity_poly.type
_entity_poly.pdbx_seq_one_letter_code
_entity_poly.pdbx_strand_id
1 'polypeptide(L)'
;MSLLKWKTEYSVGIPSMDDEHREMIELINGVYDKLGDGADEAAIESCLEEIFSAISMHFALEERIMRDSHYDEYEAHKEDHEDLLDEIRDLMDGFATDPQEGSRLLDARLSDWFAKHFASFDARLHGKLGAH
;
A
#
# COMPACT_ATOMS: atom_id res chain seq x y z
N MET A 1 13.43 7.05 -10.93
CA MET A 1 12.77 6.02 -11.77
C MET A 1 11.52 5.60 -11.02
N SER A 2 10.38 5.34 -11.66
CA SER A 2 9.18 4.90 -10.90
C SER A 2 9.22 3.40 -10.64
N LEU A 3 9.16 2.97 -9.37
CA LEU A 3 8.99 1.58 -8.97
C LEU A 3 7.61 1.06 -9.42
N LEU A 4 6.56 1.84 -9.15
CA LEU A 4 5.18 1.54 -9.46
C LEU A 4 4.63 2.49 -10.52
N LYS A 5 3.78 1.97 -11.41
CA LYS A 5 3.03 2.78 -12.38
C LYS A 5 1.56 2.48 -12.24
N TRP A 6 0.73 3.52 -12.19
CA TRP A 6 -0.71 3.36 -12.27
C TRP A 6 -1.10 2.54 -13.51
N LYS A 7 -2.00 1.57 -13.33
CA LYS A 7 -2.59 0.78 -14.40
C LYS A 7 -4.10 0.85 -14.27
N THR A 8 -4.81 0.75 -15.39
CA THR A 8 -6.28 0.67 -15.40
C THR A 8 -6.82 -0.53 -14.62
N GLU A 9 -6.01 -1.57 -14.44
CA GLU A 9 -6.32 -2.76 -13.65
C GLU A 9 -6.42 -2.48 -12.14
N TYR A 10 -5.90 -1.35 -11.66
CA TYR A 10 -5.98 -0.95 -10.26
C TYR A 10 -7.19 -0.05 -9.97
N SER A 11 -7.93 0.32 -11.01
CA SER A 11 -9.15 1.12 -10.87
C SER A 11 -10.28 0.22 -10.39
N VAL A 12 -10.95 0.68 -9.35
CA VAL A 12 -12.15 0.04 -8.79
C VAL A 12 -13.42 0.73 -9.26
N GLY A 13 -13.29 1.77 -10.11
CA GLY A 13 -14.40 2.52 -10.69
C GLY A 13 -15.04 3.54 -9.74
N ILE A 14 -14.46 3.74 -8.56
CA ILE A 14 -14.87 4.75 -7.58
C ILE A 14 -13.80 5.84 -7.57
N PRO A 15 -14.11 7.08 -8.04
CA PRO A 15 -13.08 8.11 -8.21
C PRO A 15 -12.27 8.42 -6.95
N SER A 16 -12.90 8.46 -5.77
CA SER A 16 -12.20 8.73 -4.52
C SER A 16 -11.21 7.63 -4.14
N MET A 17 -11.57 6.36 -4.34
CA MET A 17 -10.68 5.23 -4.06
C MET A 17 -9.54 5.15 -5.08
N ASP A 18 -9.85 5.37 -6.36
CA ASP A 18 -8.83 5.42 -7.40
C ASP A 18 -7.81 6.55 -7.15
N ASP A 19 -8.25 7.66 -6.55
CA ASP A 19 -7.38 8.77 -6.18
C ASP A 19 -6.52 8.43 -4.96
N GLU A 20 -7.07 7.74 -3.95
CA GLU A 20 -6.30 7.18 -2.82
C GLU A 20 -5.23 6.18 -3.30
N HIS A 21 -5.56 5.27 -4.22
CA HIS A 21 -4.60 4.31 -4.78
C HIS A 21 -3.48 5.02 -5.57
N ARG A 22 -3.82 6.09 -6.30
CA ARG A 22 -2.83 6.90 -7.02
C ARG A 22 -1.89 7.62 -6.06
N GLU A 23 -2.42 8.21 -4.98
CA GLU A 23 -1.63 8.87 -3.95
C GLU A 23 -0.65 7.89 -3.28
N MET A 24 -1.09 6.67 -2.95
CA MET A 24 -0.19 5.65 -2.40
C MET A 24 0.93 5.27 -3.37
N ILE A 25 0.63 5.10 -4.66
CA ILE A 25 1.64 4.82 -5.69
C ILE A 25 2.64 5.99 -5.79
N GLU A 26 2.18 7.23 -5.68
CA GLU A 26 3.05 8.41 -5.69
C GLU A 26 3.96 8.45 -4.46
N LEU A 27 3.45 8.17 -3.26
CA LEU A 27 4.25 8.09 -2.02
C LEU A 27 5.35 7.01 -2.12
N ILE A 28 5.01 5.82 -2.61
CA ILE A 28 5.97 4.71 -2.77
C ILE A 28 7.04 5.07 -3.78
N ASN A 29 6.66 5.66 -4.91
CA ASN A 29 7.63 6.13 -5.90
C ASN A 29 8.54 7.23 -5.34
N GLY A 30 8.01 8.10 -4.49
CA GLY A 30 8.79 9.13 -3.80
C GLY A 30 9.87 8.55 -2.89
N VAL A 31 9.56 7.49 -2.14
CA VAL A 31 10.57 6.75 -1.35
C VAL A 31 11.63 6.15 -2.26
N TYR A 32 11.22 5.46 -3.32
CA TYR A 32 12.14 4.79 -4.23
C TYR A 32 13.10 5.76 -4.93
N ASP A 33 12.64 6.94 -5.33
CA ASP A 33 13.49 7.98 -5.89
C ASP A 33 14.53 8.49 -4.87
N LYS A 34 14.13 8.72 -3.62
CA LYS A 34 15.04 9.14 -2.53
C LYS A 34 16.13 8.11 -2.24
N LEU A 35 15.81 6.81 -2.34
CA LEU A 35 16.79 5.73 -2.19
C LEU A 35 17.86 5.77 -3.30
N GLY A 36 17.45 6.07 -4.54
CA GLY A 36 18.37 6.21 -5.67
C GLY A 36 19.37 7.38 -5.54
N ASP A 37 18.97 8.43 -4.82
CA ASP A 37 19.77 9.65 -4.62
C ASP A 37 20.70 9.59 -3.38
N GLY A 38 20.66 8.49 -2.62
CA GLY A 38 21.45 8.34 -1.40
C GLY A 38 20.93 9.17 -0.23
N ALA A 39 19.61 9.27 -0.08
CA ALA A 39 18.97 9.96 1.05
C ALA A 39 19.42 9.41 2.41
N ASP A 40 19.39 10.27 3.43
CA ASP A 40 19.67 9.86 4.80
C ASP A 40 18.49 9.07 5.40
N GLU A 41 18.80 8.22 6.37
CA GLU A 41 17.90 7.30 7.07
C GLU A 41 16.60 7.96 7.56
N ALA A 42 16.69 9.15 8.17
CA ALA A 42 15.53 9.85 8.73
C ALA A 42 14.56 10.32 7.64
N ALA A 43 15.07 10.64 6.45
CA ALA A 43 14.23 11.01 5.31
C ALA A 43 13.48 9.80 4.74
N ILE A 44 14.07 8.60 4.82
CA ILE A 44 13.43 7.35 4.40
C ILE A 44 12.38 6.94 5.43
N GLU A 45 12.74 6.96 6.72
CA GLU A 45 11.84 6.65 7.83
C GLU A 45 10.58 7.51 7.79
N SER A 46 10.73 8.85 7.69
CA SER A 46 9.60 9.78 7.60
C SER A 46 8.67 9.48 6.43
N CYS A 47 9.20 9.05 5.28
CA CYS A 47 8.36 8.71 4.14
C CYS A 47 7.67 7.33 4.30
N LEU A 48 8.32 6.37 4.95
CA LEU A 48 7.68 5.09 5.30
C LEU A 48 6.56 5.29 6.32
N GLU A 49 6.71 6.21 7.28
CA GLU A 49 5.64 6.61 8.20
C GLU A 49 4.45 7.22 7.46
N GLU A 50 4.70 8.09 6.47
CA GLU A 50 3.64 8.67 5.62
C GLU A 50 2.90 7.57 4.84
N ILE A 51 3.62 6.62 4.24
CA ILE A 51 3.05 5.46 3.54
C ILE A 51 2.20 4.61 4.51
N PHE A 52 2.77 4.26 5.68
CA PHE A 52 2.09 3.47 6.69
C PHE A 52 0.77 4.14 7.12
N SER A 53 0.80 5.45 7.38
CA SER A 53 -0.38 6.20 7.79
C SER A 53 -1.43 6.26 6.68
N ALA A 54 -1.03 6.52 5.44
CA ALA A 54 -1.97 6.61 4.31
C ALA A 54 -2.69 5.27 4.09
N ILE A 55 -1.94 4.17 4.04
CA ILE A 55 -2.45 2.81 3.86
C ILE A 55 -3.35 2.40 5.03
N SER A 56 -2.93 2.65 6.27
CA SER A 56 -3.72 2.31 7.46
C SER A 56 -5.08 3.00 7.47
N MET A 57 -5.15 4.26 7.02
CA MET A 57 -6.42 4.99 6.91
C MET A 57 -7.33 4.40 5.85
N HIS A 58 -6.77 4.04 4.69
CA HIS A 58 -7.51 3.40 3.61
C HIS A 58 -8.09 2.04 4.05
N PHE A 59 -7.26 1.18 4.65
CA PHE A 59 -7.71 -0.11 5.18
C PHE A 59 -8.80 0.04 6.25
N ALA A 60 -8.68 1.02 7.14
CA ALA A 60 -9.71 1.28 8.14
C ALA A 60 -11.06 1.68 7.52
N LEU A 61 -11.03 2.41 6.39
CA LEU A 61 -12.23 2.74 5.62
C LEU A 61 -12.83 1.49 4.97
N GLU A 62 -12.03 0.72 4.23
CA GLU A 62 -12.49 -0.51 3.58
C GLU A 62 -13.04 -1.53 4.57
N GLU A 63 -12.32 -1.78 5.66
CA GLU A 63 -12.77 -2.70 6.71
C GLU A 63 -14.09 -2.29 7.34
N ARG A 64 -14.30 -0.98 7.50
CA ARG A 64 -15.60 -0.46 7.97
C ARG A 64 -16.69 -0.79 6.94
N ILE A 65 -16.46 -0.51 5.67
CA ILE A 65 -17.40 -0.82 4.58
C ILE A 65 -17.71 -2.32 4.54
N MET A 66 -16.68 -3.16 4.64
CA MET A 66 -16.79 -4.62 4.66
C MET A 66 -17.65 -5.11 5.82
N ARG A 67 -17.41 -4.60 7.04
CA ARG A 67 -18.19 -4.96 8.24
C ARG A 67 -19.65 -4.51 8.12
N ASP A 68 -19.88 -3.26 7.70
CA ASP A 68 -21.21 -2.67 7.59
C ASP A 68 -22.05 -3.37 6.50
N SER A 69 -21.39 -3.94 5.48
CA SER A 69 -22.02 -4.63 4.36
C SER A 69 -22.08 -6.15 4.51
N HIS A 70 -21.58 -6.72 5.62
CA HIS A 70 -21.43 -8.16 5.82
C HIS A 70 -20.69 -8.87 4.67
N TYR A 71 -19.57 -8.28 4.23
CA TYR A 71 -18.74 -8.81 3.16
C TYR A 71 -18.22 -10.22 3.49
N ASP A 72 -18.33 -11.12 2.53
CA ASP A 72 -18.14 -12.56 2.71
C ASP A 72 -16.67 -12.99 2.87
N GLU A 73 -15.73 -12.16 2.43
CA GLU A 73 -14.28 -12.41 2.51
C GLU A 73 -13.55 -11.46 3.48
N TYR A 74 -14.28 -10.83 4.41
CA TYR A 74 -13.73 -9.84 5.35
C TYR A 74 -12.46 -10.31 6.07
N GLU A 75 -12.46 -11.53 6.64
CA GLU A 75 -11.31 -12.03 7.41
C GLU A 75 -10.05 -12.16 6.55
N ALA A 76 -10.18 -12.70 5.33
CA ALA A 76 -9.05 -12.88 4.42
C ALA A 76 -8.52 -11.55 3.88
N HIS A 77 -9.40 -10.59 3.59
CA HIS A 77 -9.02 -9.25 3.13
C HIS A 77 -8.31 -8.49 4.27
N LYS A 78 -8.84 -8.57 5.49
CA LYS A 78 -8.21 -7.95 6.67
C LYS A 78 -6.86 -8.59 7.02
N GLU A 79 -6.70 -9.90 6.86
CA GLU A 79 -5.40 -10.57 7.05
C GLU A 79 -4.36 -10.03 6.06
N ASP A 80 -4.73 -9.85 4.78
CA ASP A 80 -3.85 -9.27 3.77
C ASP A 80 -3.46 -7.80 4.07
N HIS A 81 -4.36 -7.02 4.69
CA HIS A 81 -4.04 -5.68 5.22
C HIS A 81 -3.03 -5.74 6.36
N GLU A 82 -3.25 -6.62 7.33
CA GLU A 82 -2.38 -6.76 8.51
C GLU A 82 -0.97 -7.19 8.09
N ASP A 83 -0.86 -8.13 7.15
CA ASP A 83 0.40 -8.58 6.58
C ASP A 83 1.20 -7.43 5.95
N LEU A 84 0.56 -6.56 5.16
CA LEU A 84 1.27 -5.40 4.58
C LEU A 84 1.74 -4.41 5.65
N LEU A 85 0.90 -4.11 6.63
CA LEU A 85 1.26 -3.18 7.70
C LEU A 85 2.47 -3.69 8.49
N ASP A 86 2.56 -5.00 8.71
CA ASP A 86 3.72 -5.63 9.32
C ASP A 86 4.94 -5.61 8.38
N GLU A 87 4.77 -5.86 7.08
CA GLU A 87 5.87 -5.70 6.11
C GLU A 87 6.44 -4.27 6.07
N ILE A 88 5.59 -3.24 6.18
CA ILE A 88 6.05 -1.84 6.23
C ILE A 88 6.83 -1.55 7.51
N ARG A 89 6.42 -2.12 8.65
CA ARG A 89 7.17 -2.00 9.92
C ARG A 89 8.53 -2.68 9.82
N ASP A 90 8.58 -3.88 9.25
CA ASP A 90 9.84 -4.59 8.99
C ASP A 90 10.76 -3.79 8.06
N LEU A 91 10.21 -3.06 7.09
CA LEU A 91 10.98 -2.13 6.26
C LEU A 91 11.60 -1.00 7.08
N MET A 92 10.82 -0.36 7.95
CA MET A 92 11.32 0.72 8.82
C MET A 92 12.49 0.23 9.68
N ASP A 93 12.35 -0.93 10.33
CA ASP A 93 13.41 -1.55 11.13
C ASP A 93 14.64 -1.96 10.28
N GLY A 94 14.38 -2.45 9.07
CA GLY A 94 15.40 -2.82 8.09
C GLY A 94 16.25 -1.61 7.65
N PHE A 95 15.62 -0.48 7.35
CA PHE A 95 16.32 0.76 6.98
C PHE A 95 17.16 1.32 8.14
N ALA A 96 16.68 1.21 9.38
CA ALA A 96 17.42 1.64 10.55
C ALA A 96 18.67 0.78 10.82
N THR A 97 18.68 -0.47 10.34
CA THR A 97 19.79 -1.41 10.58
C THR A 97 20.77 -1.48 9.40
N ASP A 98 20.26 -1.62 8.19
CA ASP A 98 21.02 -1.70 6.94
C ASP A 98 20.18 -1.12 5.78
N PRO A 99 20.44 0.14 5.38
CA PRO A 99 19.70 0.80 4.30
C PRO A 99 19.72 0.04 2.96
N GLN A 100 20.74 -0.77 2.71
CA GLN A 100 20.87 -1.54 1.47
C GLN A 100 19.90 -2.73 1.46
N GLU A 101 19.75 -3.41 2.59
CA GLU A 101 18.75 -4.46 2.74
C GLU A 101 17.33 -3.89 2.76
N GLY A 102 17.10 -2.76 3.45
CA GLY A 102 15.82 -2.05 3.43
C GLY A 102 15.36 -1.71 2.01
N SER A 103 16.25 -1.21 1.15
CA SER A 103 15.93 -0.92 -0.26
C SER A 103 15.56 -2.17 -1.04
N ARG A 104 16.26 -3.29 -0.81
CA ARG A 104 15.96 -4.57 -1.48
C ARG A 104 14.60 -5.14 -1.06
N LEU A 105 14.26 -5.01 0.22
CA LEU A 105 12.98 -5.43 0.76
C LEU A 105 11.84 -4.56 0.21
N LEU A 106 12.04 -3.24 0.12
CA LEU A 106 11.03 -2.31 -0.40
C LEU A 106 10.61 -2.68 -1.83
N ASP A 107 11.60 -2.94 -2.70
CA ASP A 107 11.35 -3.33 -4.10
C ASP A 107 10.59 -4.66 -4.20
N ALA A 108 10.95 -5.63 -3.38
CA ALA A 108 10.39 -6.98 -3.45
C ALA A 108 8.98 -7.08 -2.85
N ARG A 109 8.70 -6.32 -1.79
CA ARG A 109 7.49 -6.46 -0.97
C ARG A 109 6.37 -5.53 -1.42
N LEU A 110 6.64 -4.21 -1.42
CA LEU A 110 5.61 -3.23 -1.73
C LEU A 110 5.13 -3.32 -3.18
N SER A 111 6.06 -3.52 -4.13
CA SER A 111 5.65 -3.56 -5.54
C SER A 111 4.77 -4.76 -5.88
N ASP A 112 5.02 -5.90 -5.26
CA ASP A 112 4.29 -7.14 -5.53
C ASP A 112 2.93 -7.14 -4.81
N TRP A 113 2.91 -6.70 -3.55
CA TRP A 113 1.68 -6.59 -2.78
C TRP A 113 0.70 -5.61 -3.44
N PHE A 114 1.13 -4.37 -3.75
CA PHE A 114 0.23 -3.36 -4.34
C PHE A 114 -0.36 -3.79 -5.67
N ALA A 115 0.43 -4.46 -6.51
CA ALA A 115 -0.05 -4.96 -7.80
C ALA A 115 -1.08 -6.08 -7.64
N LYS A 116 -0.97 -6.89 -6.58
CA LYS A 116 -1.90 -7.99 -6.30
C LYS A 116 -3.15 -7.48 -5.61
N HIS A 117 -3.02 -6.74 -4.51
CA HIS A 117 -4.12 -6.29 -3.68
C HIS A 117 -5.18 -5.53 -4.47
N PHE A 118 -4.77 -4.47 -5.16
CA PHE A 118 -5.67 -3.63 -5.96
C PHE A 118 -6.39 -4.43 -7.06
N ALA A 119 -5.69 -5.41 -7.66
CA ALA A 119 -6.24 -6.22 -8.74
C ALA A 119 -7.08 -7.43 -8.26
N SER A 120 -7.01 -7.79 -6.97
CA SER A 120 -7.72 -8.96 -6.42
C SER A 120 -8.70 -8.62 -5.30
N PHE A 121 -8.21 -8.05 -4.19
CA PHE A 121 -9.01 -7.82 -2.99
C PHE A 121 -9.95 -6.62 -3.20
N ASP A 122 -9.42 -5.44 -3.51
CA ASP A 122 -10.23 -4.22 -3.70
C ASP A 122 -11.15 -4.35 -4.90
N ALA A 123 -10.62 -4.87 -6.01
CA ALA A 123 -11.42 -5.14 -7.21
C ALA A 123 -12.65 -6.02 -6.89
N ARG A 124 -12.49 -7.02 -6.02
CA ARG A 124 -13.61 -7.87 -5.59
C ARG A 124 -14.55 -7.13 -4.65
N LEU A 125 -14.02 -6.42 -3.64
CA LEU A 125 -14.79 -5.64 -2.69
C LEU A 125 -15.73 -4.67 -3.42
N HIS A 126 -15.16 -3.83 -4.28
CA HIS A 126 -15.89 -2.83 -5.06
C HIS A 126 -16.77 -3.45 -6.14
N GLY A 127 -16.35 -4.56 -6.75
CA GLY A 127 -17.20 -5.31 -7.69
C GLY A 127 -18.46 -5.90 -7.05
N LYS A 128 -18.40 -6.28 -5.76
CA LYS A 128 -19.53 -6.83 -5.00
C LYS A 128 -20.45 -5.75 -4.43
N LEU A 129 -19.87 -4.69 -3.88
CA LEU A 129 -20.62 -3.64 -3.18
C LEU A 129 -21.05 -2.48 -4.10
N GLY A 130 -20.40 -2.33 -5.26
CA GLY A 130 -20.59 -1.18 -6.14
C GLY A 130 -20.15 0.13 -5.46
N ALA A 131 -20.64 1.26 -5.98
CA ALA A 131 -20.52 2.54 -5.31
C ALA A 131 -21.37 2.54 -4.04
N HIS A 132 -20.71 2.68 -2.89
CA HIS A 132 -21.30 2.70 -1.55
C HIS A 132 -21.09 4.06 -0.86
#